data_AF-A0A0F7S531-F1
#
_entry.id   AF-A0A0F7S531-F1
#
_cell.length_a   1.000
_cell.length_b   1.000
_cell.length_c   1.000
_cell.angle_alpha   90.00
_cell.angle_beta   90.00
_cell.angle_gamma   90.00
#
_symmetry.space_group_name_H-M   'P 1'
#
loop_
_entity.id
_entity.type
_entity.pdbx_description
1 polymer ?
#
loop_
_entity_poly.entity_id
_entity_poly.type
_entity_poly.pdbx_seq_one_letter_code
_entity_poly.pdbx_strand_id
1 'polypeptide(L)' 'MLIKVKTLTGKEIELDIEQTDKIQRIKERVEEKEGIPPAQQRLIFGGKQM' A
#
# COMPACT_ATOMS: atom_id res chain seq x y z
N MET A 1 3.80 11.31 -6.44
CA MET A 1 4.96 10.38 -6.49
C MET A 1 4.42 8.99 -6.65
N LEU A 2 4.90 8.24 -7.65
CA LEU A 2 4.42 6.88 -7.85
C LEU A 2 5.22 5.88 -7.01
N ILE A 3 4.51 5.00 -6.31
CA ILE A 3 5.08 3.81 -5.68
C ILE A 3 4.42 2.55 -6.26
N LYS A 4 5.19 1.47 -6.32
CA LYS A 4 4.68 0.14 -6.67
C LYS A 4 4.44 -0.68 -5.41
N VAL A 5 3.24 -1.23 -5.30
CA VAL A 5 2.87 -2.19 -4.25
C VAL A 5 2.66 -3.54 -4.92
N LYS A 6 3.36 -4.55 -4.43
CA LYS A 6 3.18 -5.93 -4.87
C LYS A 6 2.33 -6.68 -3.85
N THR A 7 1.21 -7.23 -4.30
CA THR A 7 0.34 -8.03 -3.47
C THR A 7 0.90 -9.44 -3.27
N LEU A 8 0.36 -10.18 -2.31
CA LEU A 8 0.75 -11.58 -2.05
C LEU A 8 0.41 -12.52 -3.22
N THR A 9 -0.54 -12.13 -4.09
CA THR A 9 -0.88 -12.87 -5.31
C THR A 9 0.06 -12.57 -6.47
N GLY A 10 1.06 -11.69 -6.26
CA GLY A 10 2.04 -11.31 -7.27
C GLY A 10 1.57 -10.19 -8.21
N LYS A 11 0.37 -9.63 -8.01
CA LYS A 11 -0.12 -8.47 -8.75
C LYS A 11 0.64 -7.22 -8.31
N GLU A 12 1.03 -6.40 -9.28
CA GLU A 12 1.62 -5.09 -9.02
C GLU A 12 0.56 -4.01 -9.24
N ILE A 13 0.42 -3.12 -8.27
CA ILE A 13 -0.43 -1.93 -8.36
C ILE A 13 0.43 -0.68 -8.21
N GLU A 14 0.12 0.35 -8.98
CA GLU A 14 0.73 1.66 -8.86
C GLU A 14 -0.16 2.57 -8.03
N LEU A 15 0.42 3.17 -7.00
CA LEU A 15 -0.24 4.17 -6.17
C LEU A 15 0.49 5.49 -6.38
N ASP A 16 -0.26 6.51 -6.74
CA ASP A 16 0.24 7.88 -6.63
C ASP A 16 0.09 8.32 -5.17
N ILE A 17 1.11 8.90 -4.57
CA ILE A 17 1.13 9.37 -3.18
C ILE A 17 1.94 10.66 -3.09
N GLU A 18 1.70 11.47 -2.07
CA GLU A 18 2.55 12.63 -1.77
C GLU A 18 3.67 12.25 -0.79
N GLN A 19 4.79 12.97 -0.79
CA GLN A 19 5.89 12.70 0.16
C GLN A 19 5.49 12.99 1.62
N THR A 20 4.42 13.75 1.81
CA THR A 20 3.81 14.09 3.09
C THR A 20 2.73 13.08 3.51
N ASP A 21 2.34 12.15 2.63
CA ASP A 21 1.32 11.15 2.95
C ASP A 21 1.84 10.19 4.03
N LYS A 22 0.99 9.92 5.01
CA LYS A 22 1.26 8.93 6.05
C LYS A 22 0.98 7.51 5.55
N ILE A 23 1.54 6.51 6.22
CA ILE A 23 1.29 5.09 5.94
C ILE A 23 -0.22 4.76 5.93
N GLN A 24 -1.00 5.40 6.80
CA GLN A 24 -2.46 5.22 6.81
C GLN A 24 -3.10 5.58 5.46
N ARG A 25 -2.66 6.68 4.82
CA ARG A 25 -3.16 7.09 3.51
C ARG A 25 -2.81 6.09 2.42
N ILE A 26 -1.62 5.48 2.51
CA ILE A 26 -1.21 4.41 1.61
C ILE A 26 -2.16 3.21 1.77
N LYS A 27 -2.47 2.82 3.02
CA LYS A 27 -3.40 1.71 3.29
C LYS A 27 -4.81 1.97 2.75
N GLU A 28 -5.31 3.20 2.90
CA GLU A 28 -6.59 3.61 2.30
C GLU A 28 -6.57 3.47 0.77
N ARG A 29 -5.51 3.95 0.09
CA ARG A 29 -5.41 3.79 -1.38
C ARG A 29 -5.29 2.34 -1.82
N VAL A 30 -4.67 1.47 -1.02
CA VAL A 30 -4.65 0.02 -1.28
C VAL A 30 -6.05 -0.57 -1.12
N GLU A 31 -6.81 -0.16 -0.10
CA GLU A 31 -8.19 -0.59 0.10
C GLU A 31 -9.08 -0.19 -1.10
N GLU A 32 -8.97 1.05 -1.58
CA GLU A 32 -9.73 1.52 -2.74
C GLU A 32 -9.48 0.68 -4.01
N LYS A 33 -8.26 0.14 -4.18
CA LYS A 33 -7.88 -0.64 -5.37
C LYS A 33 -8.10 -2.14 -5.25
N GLU A 34 -7.87 -2.72 -4.08
CA GLU A 34 -7.92 -4.17 -3.87
C GLU A 34 -9.12 -4.61 -3.01
N GLY A 35 -9.81 -3.68 -2.34
CA GLY A 35 -10.94 -3.96 -1.47
C GLY A 35 -10.57 -4.57 -0.11
N ILE A 36 -9.29 -4.53 0.27
CA ILE A 36 -8.79 -5.12 1.52
C ILE A 36 -8.79 -4.06 2.62
N PRO A 37 -9.50 -4.24 3.74
CA PRO A 37 -9.52 -3.27 4.84
C PRO A 37 -8.12 -2.96 5.39
N PRO A 38 -7.79 -1.70 5.74
CA PRO A 38 -6.47 -1.26 6.22
C PRO A 38 -5.95 -2.05 7.42
N ALA A 39 -6.85 -2.49 8.30
CA ALA A 39 -6.51 -3.30 9.47
C ALA A 39 -6.03 -4.72 9.13
N GLN A 40 -6.43 -5.25 7.97
CA GLN A 40 -6.01 -6.55 7.46
C GLN A 40 -4.79 -6.46 6.54
N GLN A 41 -4.36 -5.25 6.17
CA GLN A 41 -3.21 -5.04 5.31
C GLN A 41 -1.90 -5.12 6.11
N ARG A 42 -0.94 -5.87 5.56
CA ARG A 42 0.43 -5.95 6.08
C ARG A 42 1.41 -5.37 5.06
N LEU A 43 1.78 -4.10 5.26
CA LEU A 43 2.78 -3.45 4.42
C LEU A 43 4.18 -3.82 4.90
N ILE A 44 5.04 -4.26 3.98
CA ILE A 44 6.42 -4.64 4.26
C ILE A 44 7.33 -3.81 3.35
N PHE A 45 8.28 -3.10 3.95
CA PHE A 45 9.28 -2.31 3.24
C PHE A 45 10.67 -2.62 3.80
N GLY A 46 11.62 -3.00 2.95
CA GLY A 46 12.98 -3.35 3.38
C GLY A 46 13.04 -4.44 4.46
N GLY A 47 12.08 -5.39 4.43
CA GLY A 47 11.97 -6.45 5.43
C GLY A 47 11.36 -6.02 6.78
N LYS A 48 10.91 -4.77 6.91
CA LYS A 48 10.23 -4.27 8.12
C LYS A 48 8.76 -4.01 7.85
N GLN A 49 7.91 -4.33 8.83
CA GLN A 49 6.48 -4.03 8.78
C GLN A 49 6.24 -2.55 9.08
N MET A 50 5.34 -1.93 8.32
CA MET A 50 4.98 -0.50 8.41
C MET A 50 3.57 -0.28 8.96
#